data_AF-A0A661WTS7-F1
#
_entry.id   AF-A0A661WTS7-F1
#
_cell.length_a   1.000
_cell.length_b   1.000
_cell.length_c   1.000
_cell.angle_alpha   90.00
_cell.angle_beta   90.00
_cell.angle_gamma   90.00
#
_symmetry.space_group_name_H-M   'P 1'
#
loop_
_entity.id
_entity.type
_entity.pdbx_description
1 polymer ?
#
loop_
_entity_poly.entity_id
_entity_poly.type
_entity_poly.pdbx_seq_one_letter_code
_entity_poly.pdbx_strand_id
1 'polypeptide(L)'
;MKIIYLLLFFCLTINADILQKKMWKCIYFKAPDINEVDEFNDFIEKVIAPAGFNVVILEITFNYEFDKRLNKDGYLDKKAARSISKTCEKNGIELIPLLQCMGHQSWGKTVSQLLKVYPEFDETPGKYPDNKGIYSRSWCPLHPKINKVVFKMMDEIIDAFNAKILHVGMDEILIIADKDCPRCSGKDPAKILAKAINDYHSHIVDKRGIQMMMWGDRLNDPNIADYGITRSSHNGTAPAIDMIPKDIIICDWYYGVRKNYKSLNVFQEKGFQVIPTGFYQPDGNRAFLDYARVDMTPRMLGFMFTTWGMDFRDLEKAILHPETSAELPDTIVKLARSMKECIPLIKPAPQIEIDIPDETKDNFPSRILFTEKKYPLRISVCPESNYVTPLNAVTGDVLIKSLDDKKVKKIGGLPSMFDFKTNYFIKPARGNFQIIIRG
;
A
#
# COMPACT_ATOMS: atom_id res chain seq x y z
N MET A 1 32.75 46.75 -3.31
CA MET A 1 31.35 46.40 -3.68
C MET A 1 31.33 45.43 -4.86
N LYS A 2 31.72 44.19 -4.59
CA LYS A 2 31.56 42.98 -5.39
C LYS A 2 31.48 41.87 -4.33
N ILE A 3 30.70 40.81 -4.55
CA ILE A 3 30.28 39.78 -3.57
C ILE A 3 28.93 40.11 -2.90
N ILE A 4 27.81 40.03 -3.63
CA ILE A 4 26.47 39.69 -3.08
C ILE A 4 25.59 38.94 -4.12
N TYR A 5 25.84 39.05 -5.43
CA TYR A 5 24.91 38.50 -6.44
C TYR A 5 25.10 37.02 -6.85
N LEU A 6 26.10 36.30 -6.32
CA LEU A 6 26.38 34.91 -6.74
C LEU A 6 25.81 33.82 -5.80
N LEU A 7 25.23 34.20 -4.65
CA LEU A 7 24.70 33.26 -3.65
C LEU A 7 23.18 33.04 -3.73
N LEU A 8 22.46 33.87 -4.50
CA LEU A 8 21.00 33.77 -4.66
C LEU A 8 20.54 32.92 -5.84
N PHE A 9 21.44 32.55 -6.76
CA PHE A 9 21.14 31.64 -7.86
C PHE A 9 21.46 30.16 -7.54
N PHE A 10 22.06 29.87 -6.38
CA PHE A 10 22.47 28.51 -6.00
C PHE A 10 21.57 27.86 -4.93
N CYS A 11 20.47 28.52 -4.52
CA CYS A 11 19.60 28.04 -3.43
C CYS A 11 18.15 27.73 -3.85
N LEU A 12 17.83 27.76 -5.15
CA LEU A 12 16.48 27.44 -5.68
C LEU A 12 16.46 26.33 -6.73
N THR A 13 17.58 25.64 -6.95
CA THR A 13 17.63 24.34 -7.63
C THR A 13 17.96 23.22 -6.66
N ILE A 14 17.38 23.26 -5.46
CA ILE A 14 17.19 22.04 -4.66
C ILE A 14 16.08 21.28 -5.39
N ASN A 15 16.49 20.59 -6.46
CA ASN A 15 15.77 19.60 -7.26
C ASN A 15 14.24 19.60 -7.05
N ALA A 16 13.50 20.16 -8.00
CA ALA A 16 12.13 19.69 -8.25
C ALA A 16 12.12 18.16 -8.57
N ASP A 17 13.28 17.60 -8.91
CA ASP A 17 13.57 16.16 -8.98
C ASP A 17 13.85 15.46 -7.62
N ILE A 18 13.82 16.16 -6.48
CA ILE A 18 13.76 15.52 -5.15
C ILE A 18 12.31 15.05 -4.96
N LEU A 19 12.06 13.94 -5.65
CA LEU A 19 11.08 12.90 -5.37
C LEU A 19 9.62 13.33 -5.49
N GLN A 20 9.17 13.48 -6.73
CA GLN A 20 7.92 12.82 -7.09
C GLN A 20 8.16 11.31 -6.92
N LYS A 21 8.02 10.81 -5.67
CA LYS A 21 8.29 9.41 -5.33
C LYS A 21 7.47 8.55 -6.28
N LYS A 22 8.15 7.75 -7.12
CA LYS A 22 7.49 6.87 -8.08
C LYS A 22 6.47 6.03 -7.31
N MET A 23 5.20 6.11 -7.69
CA MET A 23 4.16 5.30 -7.04
C MET A 23 4.51 3.82 -7.15
N TRP A 24 4.19 3.08 -6.10
CA TRP A 24 4.42 1.66 -6.04
C TRP A 24 3.31 0.93 -6.78
N LYS A 25 3.70 0.27 -7.86
CA LYS A 25 2.90 -0.72 -8.58
C LYS A 25 3.39 -2.06 -8.06
N CYS A 26 2.66 -2.58 -7.08
CA CYS A 26 3.04 -3.80 -6.37
C CYS A 26 2.31 -5.00 -6.93
N ILE A 27 2.99 -6.14 -6.99
CA ILE A 27 2.35 -7.43 -7.21
C ILE A 27 2.88 -8.46 -6.22
N TYR A 28 1.97 -9.28 -5.69
CA TYR A 28 2.29 -10.32 -4.73
C TYR A 28 2.24 -11.70 -5.38
N PHE A 29 3.23 -12.54 -5.07
CA PHE A 29 3.28 -13.96 -5.42
C PHE A 29 3.63 -14.82 -4.22
N LYS A 30 3.22 -16.09 -4.25
CA LYS A 30 3.90 -17.11 -3.47
C LYS A 30 5.23 -17.44 -4.12
N ALA A 31 6.24 -17.74 -3.31
CA ALA A 31 7.54 -18.16 -3.83
C ALA A 31 7.39 -19.41 -4.72
N PRO A 32 8.06 -19.44 -5.90
CA PRO A 32 8.08 -20.60 -6.76
C PRO A 32 8.77 -21.77 -6.06
N ASP A 33 8.61 -22.99 -6.57
CA ASP A 33 9.48 -24.08 -6.16
C ASP A 33 10.89 -23.91 -6.75
N ILE A 34 11.90 -24.50 -6.12
CA ILE A 34 13.31 -24.36 -6.53
C ILE A 34 13.56 -24.70 -8.00
N ASN A 35 12.81 -25.66 -8.56
CA ASN A 35 12.93 -26.08 -9.96
C ASN A 35 12.26 -25.10 -10.95
N GLU A 36 11.47 -24.15 -10.46
CA GLU A 36 10.73 -23.17 -11.26
C GLU A 36 11.40 -21.78 -11.21
N VAL A 37 12.54 -21.63 -10.53
CA VAL A 37 13.22 -20.34 -10.32
C VAL A 37 13.64 -19.68 -11.64
N ASP A 38 14.12 -20.47 -12.60
CA ASP A 38 14.56 -19.93 -13.90
C ASP A 38 13.34 -19.43 -14.71
N GLU A 39 12.24 -20.19 -14.73
CA GLU A 39 10.98 -19.77 -15.37
C GLU A 39 10.40 -18.52 -14.69
N PHE A 40 10.45 -18.47 -13.36
CA PHE A 40 9.98 -17.31 -12.60
C PHE A 40 10.82 -16.06 -12.88
N ASN A 41 12.14 -16.20 -12.99
CA ASN A 41 13.02 -15.10 -13.39
C ASN A 41 12.68 -14.59 -14.80
N ASP A 42 12.50 -15.50 -15.75
CA ASP A 42 12.08 -15.17 -17.11
C ASP A 42 10.74 -14.42 -17.12
N PHE A 43 9.78 -14.86 -16.31
CA PHE A 43 8.49 -14.19 -16.12
C PHE A 43 8.64 -12.77 -15.57
N ILE A 44 9.54 -12.56 -14.59
CA ILE A 44 9.83 -11.22 -14.06
C ILE A 44 10.35 -10.30 -15.18
N GLU A 45 11.32 -10.77 -15.97
CA GLU A 45 11.96 -9.96 -17.03
C GLU A 45 11.03 -9.69 -18.21
N LYS A 46 10.24 -10.68 -18.63
CA LYS A 46 9.44 -10.62 -19.85
C LYS A 46 8.03 -10.07 -19.63
N VAL A 47 7.50 -10.16 -18.41
CA VAL A 47 6.10 -9.79 -18.12
C VAL A 47 5.99 -8.72 -17.03
N ILE A 48 6.54 -8.97 -15.85
CA ILE A 48 6.33 -8.09 -14.69
C ILE A 48 7.03 -6.74 -14.88
N ALA A 49 8.30 -6.74 -15.28
CA ALA A 49 9.02 -5.50 -15.53
C ALA A 49 8.42 -4.69 -16.70
N PRO A 50 8.11 -5.28 -17.88
CA PRO A 50 7.48 -4.55 -18.98
C PRO A 50 6.06 -4.06 -18.68
N ALA A 51 5.30 -4.75 -17.82
CA ALA A 51 4.01 -4.26 -17.33
C ALA A 51 4.14 -3.03 -16.40
N GLY A 52 5.36 -2.68 -16.00
CA GLY A 52 5.69 -1.47 -15.26
C GLY A 52 5.57 -1.62 -13.75
N PHE A 53 5.50 -2.85 -13.22
CA PHE A 53 5.66 -3.10 -11.80
C PHE A 53 7.05 -2.70 -11.33
N ASN A 54 7.15 -2.16 -10.13
CA ASN A 54 8.41 -1.74 -9.52
C ASN A 54 8.57 -2.27 -8.09
N VAL A 55 7.60 -3.05 -7.60
CA VAL A 55 7.68 -3.75 -6.31
C VAL A 55 7.07 -5.13 -6.49
N VAL A 56 7.80 -6.17 -6.06
CA VAL A 56 7.31 -7.54 -6.01
C VAL A 56 7.35 -8.00 -4.55
N ILE A 57 6.22 -8.47 -4.04
CA ILE A 57 6.15 -9.12 -2.73
C ILE A 57 6.18 -10.63 -2.98
N LEU A 58 7.10 -11.33 -2.33
CA LEU A 58 7.27 -12.77 -2.50
C LEU A 58 7.06 -13.49 -1.17
N GLU A 59 5.94 -14.18 -1.00
CA GLU A 59 5.68 -15.00 0.19
C GLU A 59 6.57 -16.23 0.20
N ILE A 60 7.55 -16.18 1.11
CA ILE A 60 8.49 -17.26 1.38
C ILE A 60 7.88 -18.20 2.43
N THR A 61 7.51 -17.65 3.58
CA THR A 61 7.01 -18.41 4.74
C THR A 61 7.90 -19.62 5.07
N PHE A 62 7.50 -20.86 4.73
CA PHE A 62 8.31 -22.09 4.95
C PHE A 62 9.03 -22.58 3.69
N ASN A 63 8.96 -21.82 2.58
CA ASN A 63 9.57 -22.12 1.26
C ASN A 63 11.05 -21.70 1.17
N TYR A 64 11.83 -21.92 2.23
CA TYR A 64 13.25 -21.59 2.24
C TYR A 64 14.03 -22.57 3.12
N GLU A 65 15.34 -22.69 2.87
CA GLU A 65 16.26 -23.59 3.57
C GLU A 65 16.57 -23.20 5.03
N PHE A 66 15.56 -23.11 5.88
CA PHE A 66 15.75 -22.93 7.32
C PHE A 66 16.36 -24.18 7.98
N ASP A 67 16.17 -24.28 9.30
CA ASP A 67 16.24 -25.57 9.99
C ASP A 67 15.44 -26.62 9.23
N LYS A 68 16.08 -27.74 8.86
CA LYS A 68 15.49 -28.80 8.03
C LYS A 68 14.12 -29.29 8.51
N ARG A 69 13.82 -29.18 9.82
CA ARG A 69 12.52 -29.55 10.39
C ARG A 69 11.38 -28.62 9.96
N LEU A 70 11.71 -27.39 9.53
CA LEU A 70 10.76 -26.36 9.12
C LEU A 70 10.54 -26.28 7.61
N ASN A 71 11.37 -26.93 6.80
CA ASN A 71 11.35 -26.78 5.35
C ASN A 71 10.17 -27.57 4.75
N LYS A 72 9.49 -26.99 3.76
CA LYS A 72 8.56 -27.75 2.88
C LYS A 72 9.32 -28.31 1.67
N ASP A 73 8.73 -29.26 0.96
CA ASP A 73 9.27 -29.68 -0.34
C ASP A 73 9.32 -28.49 -1.32
N GLY A 74 10.32 -28.50 -2.22
CA GLY A 74 10.53 -27.43 -3.19
C GLY A 74 11.14 -26.15 -2.61
N TYR A 75 11.59 -26.15 -1.35
CA TYR A 75 12.18 -24.99 -0.68
C TYR A 75 13.29 -24.32 -1.49
N LEU A 76 13.30 -22.99 -1.49
CA LEU A 76 14.38 -22.21 -2.07
C LEU A 76 15.66 -22.34 -1.24
N ASP A 77 16.80 -22.49 -1.91
CA ASP A 77 18.10 -22.30 -1.28
C ASP A 77 18.55 -20.82 -1.40
N LYS A 78 19.64 -20.47 -0.72
CA LYS A 78 20.23 -19.13 -0.77
C LYS A 78 20.62 -18.72 -2.19
N LYS A 79 21.02 -19.66 -3.06
CA LYS A 79 21.40 -19.37 -4.45
C LYS A 79 20.18 -18.97 -5.28
N ALA A 80 19.07 -19.68 -5.12
CA ALA A 80 17.79 -19.38 -5.74
C ALA A 80 17.24 -18.03 -5.27
N ALA A 81 17.22 -17.77 -3.96
CA ALA A 81 16.83 -16.48 -3.40
C ALA A 81 17.67 -15.32 -3.97
N ARG A 82 18.99 -15.51 -4.09
CA ARG A 82 19.91 -14.55 -4.71
C ARG A 82 19.66 -14.37 -6.20
N SER A 83 19.30 -15.43 -6.91
CA SER A 83 18.95 -15.38 -8.33
C SER A 83 17.75 -14.45 -8.55
N ILE A 84 16.65 -14.69 -7.83
CA ILE A 84 15.43 -13.88 -7.91
C ILE A 84 15.70 -12.40 -7.54
N SER A 85 16.48 -12.19 -6.46
CA SER A 85 16.84 -10.84 -6.00
C SER A 85 17.60 -10.06 -7.07
N LYS A 86 18.59 -10.69 -7.72
CA LYS A 86 19.37 -10.07 -8.79
C LYS A 86 18.54 -9.78 -10.03
N THR A 87 17.61 -10.67 -10.39
CA THR A 87 16.68 -10.45 -11.50
C THR A 87 15.80 -9.23 -11.24
N CYS A 88 15.23 -9.12 -10.03
CA CYS A 88 14.44 -7.94 -9.65
C CYS A 88 15.28 -6.66 -9.67
N GLU A 89 16.47 -6.67 -9.07
CA GLU A 89 17.38 -5.52 -9.02
C GLU A 89 17.77 -5.03 -10.43
N LYS A 90 18.15 -5.95 -11.33
CA LYS A 90 18.48 -5.65 -12.73
C LYS A 90 17.35 -4.94 -13.47
N ASN A 91 16.10 -5.20 -13.08
CA ASN A 91 14.90 -4.63 -13.69
C ASN A 91 14.33 -3.43 -12.91
N GLY A 92 15.03 -2.92 -11.88
CA GLY A 92 14.56 -1.80 -11.08
C GLY A 92 13.31 -2.12 -10.25
N ILE A 93 13.13 -3.38 -9.88
CA ILE A 93 12.05 -3.88 -9.03
C ILE A 93 12.59 -4.08 -7.61
N GLU A 94 11.94 -3.47 -6.62
CA GLU A 94 12.21 -3.76 -5.21
C GLU A 94 11.52 -5.07 -4.83
N LEU A 95 12.30 -6.08 -4.44
CA LEU A 95 11.81 -7.37 -3.98
C LEU A 95 11.64 -7.36 -2.46
N ILE A 96 10.42 -7.60 -2.00
CA ILE A 96 10.06 -7.64 -0.59
C ILE A 96 9.69 -9.08 -0.22
N PRO A 97 10.57 -9.84 0.45
CA PRO A 97 10.17 -11.15 0.94
C PRO A 97 9.12 -11.03 2.05
N LEU A 98 8.17 -11.96 2.07
CA LEU A 98 7.16 -12.09 3.12
C LEU A 98 7.39 -13.37 3.93
N LEU A 99 7.44 -13.22 5.26
CA LEU A 99 7.37 -14.32 6.22
C LEU A 99 6.05 -14.22 6.98
N GLN A 100 5.14 -15.17 6.76
CA GLN A 100 3.83 -15.11 7.39
C GLN A 100 3.91 -15.39 8.89
N CYS A 101 3.75 -14.33 9.69
CA CYS A 101 3.83 -14.39 11.15
C CYS A 101 2.47 -14.42 11.82
N MET A 102 2.39 -15.12 12.95
CA MET A 102 1.25 -15.28 13.85
C MET A 102 0.04 -15.99 13.25
N GLY A 103 -0.63 -15.40 12.27
CA GLY A 103 -1.81 -15.97 11.60
C GLY A 103 -1.42 -17.01 10.56
N HIS A 104 -2.39 -17.64 9.90
CA HIS A 104 -2.16 -18.62 8.83
C HIS A 104 -1.25 -19.81 9.22
N GLN A 105 -1.30 -20.25 10.48
CA GLN A 105 -0.49 -21.39 10.95
C GLN A 105 -1.17 -22.75 10.71
N SER A 106 -2.24 -22.75 9.92
CA SER A 106 -2.82 -23.93 9.31
C SER A 106 -3.69 -23.57 8.10
N TRP A 107 -3.95 -24.55 7.24
CA TRP A 107 -4.96 -24.44 6.18
C TRP A 107 -5.70 -25.76 5.99
N GLY A 108 -7.03 -25.73 6.03
CA GLY A 108 -7.83 -26.96 6.06
C GLY A 108 -7.39 -27.85 7.23
N LYS A 109 -7.05 -29.12 6.97
CA LYS A 109 -6.53 -30.05 7.99
C LYS A 109 -5.02 -29.95 8.23
N THR A 110 -4.31 -29.16 7.42
CA THR A 110 -2.84 -29.13 7.43
C THR A 110 -2.35 -28.07 8.41
N VAL A 111 -1.55 -28.48 9.39
CA VAL A 111 -0.82 -27.57 10.29
C VAL A 111 0.47 -27.12 9.63
N SER A 112 0.81 -25.83 9.76
CA SER A 112 2.03 -25.25 9.22
C SER A 112 3.28 -25.75 9.96
N GLN A 113 4.44 -25.70 9.30
CA GLN A 113 5.65 -26.40 9.75
C GLN A 113 6.13 -25.97 11.14
N LEU A 114 6.04 -24.68 11.47
CA LEU A 114 6.44 -24.20 12.80
C LEU A 114 5.66 -24.89 13.93
N LEU A 115 4.33 -24.99 13.81
CA LEU A 115 3.48 -25.60 14.84
C LEU A 115 3.51 -27.14 14.81
N LYS A 116 3.93 -27.75 13.71
CA LYS A 116 4.25 -29.19 13.68
C LYS A 116 5.49 -29.50 14.51
N VAL A 117 6.53 -28.67 14.38
CA VAL A 117 7.80 -28.86 15.10
C VAL A 117 7.72 -28.40 16.55
N TYR A 118 7.02 -27.29 16.79
CA TYR A 118 6.86 -26.67 18.10
C TYR A 118 5.37 -26.49 18.43
N PRO A 119 4.63 -27.58 18.71
CA PRO A 119 3.21 -27.48 19.02
C PRO A 119 2.92 -26.64 20.27
N GLU A 120 3.91 -26.47 21.17
CA GLU A 120 3.81 -25.59 22.34
C GLU A 120 3.76 -24.10 22.01
N PHE A 121 4.06 -23.72 20.75
CA PHE A 121 3.93 -22.34 20.28
C PHE A 121 2.50 -21.99 19.86
N ASP A 122 1.61 -22.97 19.66
CA ASP A 122 0.21 -22.70 19.33
C ASP A 122 -0.46 -21.86 20.44
N GLU A 123 -1.34 -20.93 20.06
CA GLU A 123 -2.17 -20.18 21.02
C GLU A 123 -3.12 -21.12 21.78
N THR A 124 -3.51 -22.23 21.16
CA THR A 124 -4.45 -23.23 21.71
C THR A 124 -3.96 -24.67 21.52
N PRO A 125 -2.82 -25.07 22.14
CA PRO A 125 -2.22 -26.38 21.90
C PRO A 125 -3.21 -27.52 22.18
N GLY A 126 -3.39 -28.41 21.21
CA GLY A 126 -4.26 -29.60 21.33
C GLY A 126 -5.78 -29.35 21.31
N LYS A 127 -6.26 -28.09 21.37
CA LYS A 127 -7.70 -27.77 21.47
C LYS A 127 -8.50 -28.12 20.20
N TYR A 128 -7.88 -27.96 19.03
CA TYR A 128 -8.54 -28.12 17.73
C TYR A 128 -7.92 -29.26 16.91
N PRO A 129 -8.18 -30.55 17.22
CA PRO A 129 -7.69 -31.66 16.40
C PRO A 129 -8.16 -31.52 14.95
N ASP A 130 -7.27 -31.79 13.98
CA ASP A 130 -7.48 -31.58 12.53
C ASP A 130 -7.97 -30.17 12.14
N ASN A 131 -7.73 -29.17 12.99
CA ASN A 131 -8.23 -27.79 12.84
C ASN A 131 -9.76 -27.69 12.75
N LYS A 132 -10.49 -28.67 13.29
CA LYS A 132 -11.96 -28.63 13.29
C LYS A 132 -12.48 -27.45 14.12
N GLY A 133 -13.41 -26.69 13.54
CA GLY A 133 -14.08 -25.58 14.23
C GLY A 133 -13.28 -24.27 14.24
N ILE A 134 -12.14 -24.21 13.55
CA ILE A 134 -11.36 -22.98 13.38
C ILE A 134 -11.08 -22.73 11.90
N TYR A 135 -10.86 -21.46 11.57
CA TYR A 135 -10.46 -21.05 10.24
C TYR A 135 -8.97 -21.35 9.99
N SER A 136 -8.12 -20.84 10.87
CA SER A 136 -6.68 -21.09 10.87
C SER A 136 -6.13 -20.97 12.28
N ARG A 137 -5.04 -21.70 12.56
CA ARG A 137 -4.28 -21.58 13.80
C ARG A 137 -3.53 -20.27 13.85
N SER A 138 -3.24 -19.84 15.08
CA SER A 138 -2.30 -18.78 15.34
C SER A 138 -1.35 -19.20 16.46
N TRP A 139 -0.13 -18.67 16.45
CA TRP A 139 0.82 -18.93 17.53
C TRP A 139 0.69 -17.91 18.66
N CYS A 140 1.06 -18.31 19.88
CA CYS A 140 1.12 -17.48 21.07
C CYS A 140 2.35 -16.54 21.02
N PRO A 141 2.18 -15.22 20.82
CA PRO A 141 3.33 -14.30 20.76
C PRO A 141 3.95 -14.05 22.14
N LEU A 142 3.30 -14.48 23.22
CA LEU A 142 3.82 -14.39 24.59
C LEU A 142 4.67 -15.61 24.97
N HIS A 143 4.80 -16.62 24.10
CA HIS A 143 5.66 -17.76 24.38
C HIS A 143 7.14 -17.33 24.38
N PRO A 144 7.91 -17.51 25.48
CA PRO A 144 9.24 -16.90 25.62
C PRO A 144 10.28 -17.40 24.61
N LYS A 145 10.04 -18.55 23.97
CA LYS A 145 10.95 -19.14 22.98
C LYS A 145 10.59 -18.82 21.52
N ILE A 146 9.40 -18.27 21.24
CA ILE A 146 8.93 -18.17 19.86
C ILE A 146 9.74 -17.18 19.04
N ASN A 147 9.98 -15.99 19.60
CA ASN A 147 10.75 -14.94 18.93
C ASN A 147 12.19 -15.39 18.64
N LYS A 148 12.79 -16.25 19.47
CA LYS A 148 14.12 -16.81 19.17
C LYS A 148 14.15 -17.58 17.86
N VAL A 149 13.08 -18.32 17.55
CA VAL A 149 12.97 -19.10 16.30
C VAL A 149 12.59 -18.17 15.15
N VAL A 150 11.54 -17.36 15.34
CA VAL A 150 11.02 -16.47 14.29
C VAL A 150 12.06 -15.43 13.87
N PHE A 151 12.79 -14.82 14.80
CA PHE A 151 13.85 -13.85 14.47
C PHE A 151 15.00 -14.47 13.69
N LYS A 152 15.35 -15.71 13.97
CA LYS A 152 16.34 -16.44 13.18
C LYS A 152 15.85 -16.66 11.74
N MET A 153 14.58 -17.04 11.57
CA MET A 153 13.98 -17.18 10.24
C MET A 153 13.92 -15.84 9.48
N MET A 154 13.52 -14.76 10.16
CA MET A 154 13.56 -13.41 9.59
C MET A 154 14.97 -13.05 9.14
N ASP A 155 15.98 -13.31 9.98
CA ASP A 155 17.37 -13.00 9.68
C ASP A 155 17.88 -13.75 8.44
N GLU A 156 17.55 -15.04 8.34
CA GLU A 156 17.93 -15.88 7.20
C GLU A 156 17.27 -15.42 5.89
N ILE A 157 15.99 -15.03 5.91
CA ILE A 157 15.30 -14.46 4.74
C ILE A 157 15.92 -13.11 4.35
N ILE A 158 16.08 -12.19 5.30
CA ILE A 158 16.65 -10.86 5.05
C ILE A 158 18.03 -11.03 4.38
N ASP A 159 18.86 -11.91 4.94
CA ASP A 159 20.17 -12.19 4.41
C ASP A 159 20.07 -12.83 3.02
N ALA A 160 19.25 -13.85 2.79
CA ALA A 160 19.17 -14.59 1.53
C ALA A 160 18.61 -13.79 0.35
N PHE A 161 17.75 -12.82 0.63
CA PHE A 161 17.16 -11.92 -0.37
C PHE A 161 17.84 -10.55 -0.45
N ASN A 162 18.76 -10.23 0.49
CA ASN A 162 19.37 -8.88 0.57
C ASN A 162 18.29 -7.80 0.71
N ALA A 163 17.30 -8.10 1.54
CA ALA A 163 16.06 -7.34 1.59
C ALA A 163 16.26 -5.99 2.31
N LYS A 164 15.65 -4.93 1.77
CA LYS A 164 15.55 -3.62 2.44
C LYS A 164 14.23 -3.43 3.18
N ILE A 165 13.27 -4.31 2.92
CA ILE A 165 11.96 -4.35 3.55
C ILE A 165 11.62 -5.82 3.81
N LEU A 166 11.13 -6.13 5.01
CA LEU A 166 10.54 -7.44 5.32
C LEU A 166 9.05 -7.30 5.57
N HIS A 167 8.24 -8.07 4.85
CA HIS A 167 6.81 -8.17 5.12
C HIS A 167 6.57 -9.28 6.15
N VAL A 168 6.01 -8.95 7.33
CA VAL A 168 5.80 -9.92 8.42
C VAL A 168 4.45 -10.63 8.38
N GLY A 169 3.61 -10.28 7.39
CA GLY A 169 2.31 -10.91 7.22
C GLY A 169 1.34 -10.35 8.26
N MET A 170 0.95 -11.20 9.22
CA MET A 170 0.08 -10.88 10.37
C MET A 170 -1.40 -10.64 10.02
N ASP A 171 -1.85 -11.15 8.88
CA ASP A 171 -3.27 -11.23 8.54
C ASP A 171 -3.97 -12.40 9.22
N GLU A 172 -5.29 -12.27 9.35
CA GLU A 172 -6.21 -13.33 9.77
C GLU A 172 -5.82 -14.02 11.09
N ILE A 173 -5.24 -13.26 12.02
CA ILE A 173 -5.01 -13.68 13.42
C ILE A 173 -6.38 -13.72 14.12
N LEU A 174 -7.09 -14.83 13.94
CA LEU A 174 -8.45 -15.03 14.46
C LEU A 174 -8.45 -15.61 15.88
N ILE A 175 -7.39 -16.34 16.25
CA ILE A 175 -7.21 -16.91 17.58
C ILE A 175 -6.12 -16.11 18.31
N ILE A 176 -6.52 -15.31 19.30
CA ILE A 176 -5.64 -14.48 20.12
C ILE A 176 -6.32 -14.21 21.46
N ALA A 177 -5.55 -14.19 22.54
CA ALA A 177 -6.07 -14.07 23.89
C ALA A 177 -7.09 -15.17 24.23
N ASP A 178 -6.87 -16.37 23.68
CA ASP A 178 -7.78 -17.48 23.95
C ASP A 178 -7.76 -17.82 25.45
N LYS A 179 -8.93 -18.11 26.02
CA LYS A 179 -9.10 -18.42 27.43
C LYS A 179 -8.27 -19.63 27.89
N ASP A 180 -7.96 -20.54 26.97
CA ASP A 180 -7.21 -21.77 27.23
C ASP A 180 -5.69 -21.57 26.99
N CYS A 181 -5.25 -20.40 26.52
CA CYS A 181 -3.84 -20.06 26.42
C CYS A 181 -3.28 -19.67 27.80
N PRO A 182 -2.31 -20.40 28.38
CA PRO A 182 -1.83 -20.12 29.74
C PRO A 182 -1.07 -18.79 29.87
N ARG A 183 -0.73 -18.15 28.73
CA ARG A 183 0.01 -16.88 28.69
C ARG A 183 -0.88 -15.72 28.27
N CYS A 184 -1.81 -15.94 27.36
CA CYS A 184 -2.64 -14.89 26.79
C CYS A 184 -4.01 -14.76 27.46
N SER A 185 -4.50 -15.80 28.15
CA SER A 185 -5.81 -15.79 28.81
C SER A 185 -5.96 -14.60 29.77
N GLY A 186 -7.11 -13.93 29.68
CA GLY A 186 -7.46 -12.76 30.49
C GLY A 186 -6.73 -11.46 30.12
N LYS A 187 -5.88 -11.45 29.09
CA LYS A 187 -5.22 -10.23 28.60
C LYS A 187 -6.00 -9.59 27.46
N ASP A 188 -5.71 -8.32 27.23
CA ASP A 188 -6.25 -7.52 26.13
C ASP A 188 -5.64 -7.98 24.77
N PRO A 189 -6.46 -8.45 23.80
CA PRO A 189 -5.99 -8.86 22.48
C PRO A 189 -5.21 -7.77 21.74
N ALA A 190 -5.62 -6.50 21.85
CA ALA A 190 -4.94 -5.39 21.21
C ALA A 190 -3.52 -5.21 21.76
N LYS A 191 -3.36 -5.32 23.09
CA LYS A 191 -2.02 -5.23 23.72
C LYS A 191 -1.15 -6.42 23.35
N ILE A 192 -1.72 -7.62 23.22
CA ILE A 192 -0.99 -8.81 22.77
C ILE A 192 -0.50 -8.62 21.33
N LEU A 193 -1.39 -8.19 20.43
CA LEU A 193 -1.04 -7.93 19.04
C LEU A 193 0.03 -6.84 18.92
N ALA A 194 -0.18 -5.70 19.60
CA ALA A 194 0.77 -4.59 19.61
C ALA A 194 2.15 -5.01 20.13
N LYS A 195 2.20 -5.83 21.19
CA LYS A 195 3.46 -6.38 21.69
C LYS A 195 4.18 -7.21 20.61
N ALA A 196 3.46 -8.08 19.91
CA ALA A 196 4.07 -8.89 18.84
C ALA A 196 4.60 -8.01 17.70
N ILE A 197 3.81 -7.04 17.25
CA ILE A 197 4.22 -6.07 16.22
C ILE A 197 5.47 -5.30 16.66
N ASN A 198 5.50 -4.82 17.90
CA ASN A 198 6.63 -4.06 18.45
C ASN A 198 7.89 -4.92 18.62
N ASP A 199 7.76 -6.18 19.04
CA ASP A 199 8.88 -7.11 19.10
C ASP A 199 9.49 -7.32 17.70
N TYR A 200 8.64 -7.49 16.67
CA TYR A 200 9.08 -7.71 15.29
C TYR A 200 9.71 -6.46 14.70
N HIS A 201 9.09 -5.30 14.91
CA HIS A 201 9.63 -4.00 14.51
C HIS A 201 10.98 -3.74 15.18
N SER A 202 11.12 -3.97 16.49
CA SER A 202 12.41 -3.78 17.19
C SER A 202 13.52 -4.66 16.60
N HIS A 203 13.21 -5.90 16.20
CA HIS A 203 14.21 -6.78 15.58
C HIS A 203 14.53 -6.35 14.13
N ILE A 204 13.52 -6.01 13.32
CA ILE A 204 13.67 -5.71 11.88
C ILE A 204 14.20 -4.29 11.64
N VAL A 205 13.65 -3.31 12.35
CA VAL A 205 13.96 -1.89 12.14
C VAL A 205 15.13 -1.49 13.02
N ASP A 206 15.01 -1.60 14.34
CA ASP A 206 16.03 -1.05 15.24
C ASP A 206 17.34 -1.86 15.18
N LYS A 207 17.25 -3.19 15.14
CA LYS A 207 18.43 -4.06 15.13
C LYS A 207 18.98 -4.36 13.73
N ARG A 208 18.11 -4.65 12.75
CA ARG A 208 18.54 -4.99 11.39
C ARG A 208 18.65 -3.79 10.45
N GLY A 209 18.05 -2.65 10.79
CA GLY A 209 18.17 -1.41 10.03
C GLY A 209 17.40 -1.39 8.72
N ILE A 210 16.36 -2.23 8.58
CA ILE A 210 15.53 -2.31 7.37
C ILE A 210 14.07 -1.96 7.69
N GLN A 211 13.24 -1.70 6.68
CA GLN A 211 11.85 -1.32 6.92
C GLN A 211 10.94 -2.54 7.18
N MET A 212 9.87 -2.36 7.95
CA MET A 212 8.84 -3.38 8.17
C MET A 212 7.56 -3.07 7.39
N MET A 213 6.97 -4.10 6.80
CA MET A 213 5.66 -4.07 6.15
C MET A 213 4.74 -5.14 6.75
N MET A 214 3.43 -4.90 6.81
CA MET A 214 2.46 -5.88 7.31
C MET A 214 1.07 -5.71 6.70
N TRP A 215 0.25 -6.76 6.79
CA TRP A 215 -1.18 -6.67 6.49
C TRP A 215 -1.93 -5.85 7.56
N GLY A 216 -2.92 -5.07 7.15
CA GLY A 216 -3.63 -4.13 8.02
C GLY A 216 -4.90 -4.67 8.69
N ASP A 217 -5.41 -5.85 8.33
CA ASP A 217 -6.77 -6.28 8.68
C ASP A 217 -7.04 -6.41 10.18
N ARG A 218 -6.03 -6.79 10.97
CA ARG A 218 -6.16 -6.87 12.44
C ARG A 218 -6.12 -5.50 13.13
N LEU A 219 -5.86 -4.43 12.40
CA LEU A 219 -5.91 -3.04 12.88
C LEU A 219 -7.20 -2.33 12.44
N ASN A 220 -7.96 -2.92 11.51
CA ASN A 220 -9.20 -2.34 10.97
C ASN A 220 -10.37 -2.51 11.97
N ASP A 221 -10.85 -1.40 12.53
CA ASP A 221 -12.06 -1.37 13.36
C ASP A 221 -13.32 -1.63 12.50
N PRO A 222 -14.07 -2.72 12.74
CA PRO A 222 -15.28 -3.00 11.99
C PRO A 222 -16.37 -1.93 12.17
N ASN A 223 -16.37 -1.15 13.25
CA ASN A 223 -17.33 -0.04 13.43
C ASN A 223 -17.07 1.13 12.46
N ILE A 224 -15.86 1.24 11.92
CA ILE A 224 -15.48 2.27 10.94
C ILE A 224 -15.54 1.70 9.52
N ALA A 225 -14.96 0.52 9.32
CA ALA A 225 -14.82 -0.14 8.04
C ALA A 225 -14.90 -1.68 8.19
N ASP A 226 -16.11 -2.22 8.31
CA ASP A 226 -16.30 -3.68 8.39
C ASP A 226 -16.16 -4.35 7.03
N TYR A 227 -15.06 -5.08 6.85
CA TYR A 227 -14.68 -5.81 5.66
C TYR A 227 -14.93 -7.32 5.81
N GLY A 228 -15.52 -7.73 6.93
CA GLY A 228 -15.76 -9.11 7.33
C GLY A 228 -14.72 -9.63 8.31
N ILE A 229 -15.01 -10.78 8.94
CA ILE A 229 -14.21 -11.34 10.04
C ILE A 229 -12.73 -11.56 9.71
N THR A 230 -12.41 -11.88 8.45
CA THR A 230 -11.04 -12.08 7.98
C THR A 230 -10.33 -10.79 7.56
N ARG A 231 -11.05 -9.68 7.37
CA ARG A 231 -10.50 -8.40 6.87
C ARG A 231 -10.61 -7.23 7.86
N SER A 232 -11.27 -7.46 8.98
CA SER A 232 -11.44 -6.51 10.08
C SER A 232 -11.31 -7.21 11.41
N SER A 233 -10.94 -6.44 12.44
CA SER A 233 -10.78 -6.90 13.81
C SER A 233 -12.15 -7.10 14.49
N HIS A 234 -12.73 -8.28 14.34
CA HIS A 234 -13.89 -8.72 15.11
C HIS A 234 -13.52 -9.39 16.45
N ASN A 235 -12.23 -9.40 16.80
CA ASN A 235 -11.69 -10.02 18.02
C ASN A 235 -10.95 -9.03 18.94
N GLY A 236 -11.29 -7.74 18.84
CA GLY A 236 -10.80 -6.71 19.76
C GLY A 236 -9.33 -6.30 19.56
N THR A 237 -8.76 -6.53 18.38
CA THR A 237 -7.36 -6.20 18.06
C THR A 237 -7.17 -4.78 17.51
N ALA A 238 -8.20 -4.13 16.96
CA ALA A 238 -8.14 -2.81 16.33
C ALA A 238 -7.43 -1.72 17.16
N PRO A 239 -7.62 -1.60 18.50
CA PRO A 239 -6.91 -0.60 19.30
C PRO A 239 -5.37 -0.69 19.24
N ALA A 240 -4.80 -1.80 18.77
CA ALA A 240 -3.36 -1.94 18.55
C ALA A 240 -2.80 -0.91 17.58
N ILE A 241 -3.62 -0.34 16.69
CA ILE A 241 -3.23 0.71 15.73
C ILE A 241 -2.59 1.92 16.41
N ASP A 242 -2.96 2.21 17.67
CA ASP A 242 -2.44 3.32 18.46
C ASP A 242 -1.19 2.98 19.28
N MET A 243 -0.79 1.72 19.29
CA MET A 243 0.28 1.20 20.16
C MET A 243 1.54 0.78 19.41
N ILE A 244 1.56 0.95 18.08
CA ILE A 244 2.63 0.49 17.19
C ILE A 244 3.32 1.66 16.43
N PRO A 245 4.60 1.51 16.04
CA PRO A 245 5.37 2.47 15.24
C PRO A 245 4.72 2.85 13.91
N LYS A 246 4.81 4.13 13.53
CA LYS A 246 4.11 4.69 12.34
C LYS A 246 4.91 4.60 11.03
N ASP A 247 6.16 4.16 11.11
CA ASP A 247 7.05 3.90 9.97
C ASP A 247 6.81 2.52 9.33
N ILE A 248 5.96 1.68 9.93
CA ILE A 248 5.48 0.43 9.34
C ILE A 248 4.61 0.74 8.12
N ILE A 249 4.85 0.04 7.00
CA ILE A 249 3.98 0.11 5.82
C ILE A 249 2.81 -0.85 6.01
N ILE A 250 1.58 -0.33 5.88
CA ILE A 250 0.35 -1.10 6.03
C ILE A 250 -0.23 -1.44 4.65
N CYS A 251 -0.42 -2.73 4.41
CA CYS A 251 -1.14 -3.27 3.26
C CYS A 251 -2.61 -3.49 3.64
N ASP A 252 -3.48 -2.55 3.26
CA ASP A 252 -4.92 -2.62 3.55
C ASP A 252 -5.66 -3.31 2.41
N TRP A 253 -6.32 -4.44 2.68
CA TRP A 253 -6.81 -5.33 1.63
C TRP A 253 -8.33 -5.48 1.62
N TYR A 254 -8.92 -5.31 0.43
CA TYR A 254 -10.34 -5.54 0.17
C TYR A 254 -10.58 -5.76 -1.32
N TYR A 255 -11.57 -6.60 -1.65
CA TYR A 255 -11.77 -7.10 -3.02
C TYR A 255 -13.10 -6.69 -3.67
N GLY A 256 -14.07 -6.26 -2.86
CA GLY A 256 -15.40 -5.90 -3.32
C GLY A 256 -15.54 -4.42 -3.69
N VAL A 257 -16.61 -4.10 -4.42
CA VAL A 257 -17.04 -2.72 -4.64
C VAL A 257 -17.73 -2.19 -3.39
N ARG A 258 -17.34 -1.00 -2.91
CA ARG A 258 -18.00 -0.30 -1.80
C ARG A 258 -18.29 1.15 -2.13
N LYS A 259 -19.16 1.75 -1.33
CA LYS A 259 -19.40 3.20 -1.34
C LYS A 259 -18.20 4.00 -0.82
N ASN A 260 -17.43 3.43 0.09
CA ASN A 260 -16.22 4.04 0.65
C ASN A 260 -15.26 2.96 1.18
N TYR A 261 -14.01 3.34 1.34
CA TYR A 261 -12.94 2.51 1.88
C TYR A 261 -12.23 3.23 3.05
N LYS A 262 -13.00 3.54 4.10
CA LYS A 262 -12.56 4.41 5.22
C LYS A 262 -11.30 3.94 5.96
N SER A 263 -10.96 2.65 5.94
CA SER A 263 -9.71 2.14 6.53
C SER A 263 -8.48 2.86 5.96
N LEU A 264 -8.49 3.18 4.67
CA LEU A 264 -7.41 3.96 4.04
C LEU A 264 -7.25 5.36 4.65
N ASN A 265 -8.36 6.03 4.99
CA ASN A 265 -8.30 7.33 5.66
C ASN A 265 -7.73 7.17 7.07
N VAL A 266 -8.25 6.20 7.83
CA VAL A 266 -7.82 5.92 9.21
C VAL A 266 -6.32 5.65 9.29
N PHE A 267 -5.76 4.77 8.44
CA PHE A 267 -4.33 4.49 8.47
C PHE A 267 -3.48 5.73 8.17
N GLN A 268 -3.88 6.53 7.17
CA GLN A 268 -3.16 7.78 6.85
C GLN A 268 -3.24 8.79 8.00
N GLU A 269 -4.43 8.99 8.60
CA GLU A 269 -4.67 9.88 9.74
C GLU A 269 -3.85 9.45 10.97
N LYS A 270 -3.70 8.15 11.19
CA LYS A 270 -2.84 7.58 12.24
C LYS A 270 -1.35 7.66 11.92
N GLY A 271 -0.97 8.11 10.72
CA GLY A 271 0.40 8.40 10.33
C GLY A 271 1.10 7.28 9.58
N PHE A 272 0.43 6.19 9.22
CA PHE A 272 1.05 5.07 8.51
C PHE A 272 1.20 5.34 7.02
N GLN A 273 2.24 4.77 6.42
CA GLN A 273 2.28 4.56 4.97
C GLN A 273 1.31 3.43 4.60
N VAL A 274 0.59 3.57 3.49
CA VAL A 274 -0.51 2.68 3.12
C VAL A 274 -0.41 2.24 1.66
N ILE A 275 -0.68 0.95 1.43
CA ILE A 275 -0.87 0.34 0.11
C ILE A 275 -2.25 -0.32 0.08
N PRO A 276 -3.22 0.25 -0.65
CA PRO A 276 -4.47 -0.44 -0.96
C PRO A 276 -4.17 -1.70 -1.77
N THR A 277 -4.77 -2.80 -1.37
CA THR A 277 -4.46 -4.14 -1.88
C THR A 277 -5.72 -4.81 -2.41
N GLY A 278 -5.73 -5.03 -3.72
CA GLY A 278 -6.79 -5.73 -4.44
C GLY A 278 -6.42 -7.17 -4.79
N PHE A 279 -7.41 -7.93 -5.28
CA PHE A 279 -7.22 -9.29 -5.78
C PHE A 279 -7.52 -9.33 -7.29
N TYR A 280 -8.30 -10.31 -7.78
CA TYR A 280 -8.54 -10.47 -9.21
C TYR A 280 -9.73 -9.67 -9.74
N GLN A 281 -10.62 -9.14 -8.88
CA GLN A 281 -11.86 -8.50 -9.31
C GLN A 281 -11.60 -7.12 -9.95
N PRO A 282 -11.85 -6.90 -11.26
CA PRO A 282 -11.55 -5.63 -11.92
C PRO A 282 -12.31 -4.45 -11.32
N ASP A 283 -13.63 -4.59 -11.15
CA ASP A 283 -14.47 -3.50 -10.60
C ASP A 283 -14.11 -3.18 -9.14
N GLY A 284 -13.77 -4.20 -8.35
CA GLY A 284 -13.34 -4.04 -6.96
C GLY A 284 -12.01 -3.29 -6.85
N ASN A 285 -11.00 -3.73 -7.60
CA ASN A 285 -9.71 -3.05 -7.64
C ASN A 285 -9.83 -1.62 -8.17
N ARG A 286 -10.65 -1.43 -9.21
CA ARG A 286 -10.91 -0.11 -9.78
C ARG A 286 -11.56 0.83 -8.78
N ALA A 287 -12.61 0.38 -8.09
CA ALA A 287 -13.28 1.17 -7.07
C ALA A 287 -12.36 1.50 -5.89
N PHE A 288 -11.53 0.55 -5.45
CA PHE A 288 -10.60 0.75 -4.35
C PHE A 288 -9.48 1.74 -4.72
N LEU A 289 -8.90 1.60 -5.92
CA LEU A 289 -7.90 2.53 -6.45
C LEU A 289 -8.48 3.94 -6.66
N ASP A 290 -9.68 4.06 -7.23
CA ASP A 290 -10.32 5.36 -7.43
C ASP A 290 -10.58 6.05 -6.09
N TYR A 291 -10.97 5.32 -5.04
CA TYR A 291 -11.11 5.87 -3.69
C TYR A 291 -9.76 6.27 -3.09
N ALA A 292 -8.73 5.45 -3.20
CA ALA A 292 -7.39 5.74 -2.68
C ALA A 292 -6.78 7.02 -3.26
N ARG A 293 -7.21 7.40 -4.48
CA ARG A 293 -6.76 8.62 -5.18
C ARG A 293 -7.49 9.89 -4.76
N VAL A 294 -8.66 9.78 -4.13
CA VAL A 294 -9.50 10.93 -3.75
C VAL A 294 -8.85 11.74 -2.63
N ASP A 295 -8.42 11.07 -1.56
CA ASP A 295 -7.80 11.69 -0.38
C ASP A 295 -6.33 11.25 -0.24
N MET A 296 -5.64 11.15 -1.37
CA MET A 296 -4.26 10.68 -1.43
C MET A 296 -3.32 11.67 -0.75
N THR A 297 -2.65 11.25 0.32
CA THR A 297 -1.52 11.98 0.91
C THR A 297 -0.19 11.37 0.44
N PRO A 298 0.98 11.96 0.73
CA PRO A 298 2.28 11.33 0.49
C PRO A 298 2.47 9.97 1.20
N ARG A 299 1.59 9.61 2.15
CA ARG A 299 1.58 8.30 2.82
C ARG A 299 0.94 7.21 1.98
N MET A 300 0.12 7.54 0.99
CA MET A 300 -0.45 6.58 0.06
C MET A 300 0.60 6.21 -0.99
N LEU A 301 1.22 5.04 -0.86
CA LEU A 301 2.41 4.71 -1.64
C LEU A 301 2.11 4.21 -3.05
N GLY A 302 0.94 3.62 -3.29
CA GLY A 302 0.75 2.76 -4.45
C GLY A 302 -0.58 2.04 -4.54
N PHE A 303 -0.55 0.90 -5.20
CA PHE A 303 -1.62 -0.11 -5.20
C PHE A 303 -0.98 -1.49 -5.40
N MET A 304 -1.49 -2.50 -4.69
CA MET A 304 -1.02 -3.88 -4.79
C MET A 304 -2.06 -4.80 -5.40
N PHE A 305 -1.63 -5.64 -6.33
CA PHE A 305 -2.40 -6.76 -6.84
C PHE A 305 -1.92 -8.05 -6.17
N THR A 306 -2.82 -8.85 -5.64
CA THR A 306 -2.47 -10.17 -5.10
C THR A 306 -2.83 -11.29 -6.05
N THR A 307 -2.08 -12.39 -5.92
CA THR A 307 -2.32 -13.64 -6.67
C THR A 307 -2.73 -14.80 -5.77
N TRP A 308 -2.45 -14.73 -4.46
CA TRP A 308 -2.80 -15.74 -3.43
C TRP A 308 -2.42 -17.20 -3.74
N GLY A 309 -1.52 -17.44 -4.70
CA GLY A 309 -1.12 -18.78 -5.14
C GLY A 309 -1.66 -19.21 -6.51
N MET A 310 -2.20 -18.28 -7.30
CA MET A 310 -2.36 -18.47 -8.74
C MET A 310 -1.02 -18.83 -9.40
N ASP A 311 -1.05 -19.68 -10.43
CA ASP A 311 0.14 -20.03 -11.20
C ASP A 311 0.60 -18.82 -12.03
N PHE A 312 1.87 -18.44 -11.88
CA PHE A 312 2.44 -17.31 -12.60
C PHE A 312 2.55 -17.56 -14.11
N ARG A 313 2.63 -18.84 -14.54
CA ARG A 313 2.68 -19.24 -15.96
C ARG A 313 1.34 -19.00 -16.66
N ASP A 314 0.24 -19.19 -15.93
CA ASP A 314 -1.09 -18.86 -16.46
C ASP A 314 -1.27 -17.34 -16.55
N LEU A 315 -0.74 -16.59 -15.57
CA LEU A 315 -0.74 -15.13 -15.63
C LEU A 315 0.13 -14.59 -16.78
N GLU A 316 1.29 -15.21 -17.03
CA GLU A 316 2.11 -14.94 -18.21
C GLU A 316 1.33 -15.11 -19.51
N LYS A 317 0.70 -16.27 -19.70
CA LYS A 317 -0.14 -16.55 -20.87
C LYS A 317 -1.27 -15.53 -21.01
N ALA A 318 -1.97 -15.20 -19.92
CA ALA A 318 -3.05 -14.22 -19.96
C ALA A 318 -2.61 -12.82 -20.37
N ILE A 319 -1.36 -12.43 -20.06
CA ILE A 319 -0.82 -11.11 -20.38
C ILE A 319 -0.22 -11.07 -21.79
N LEU A 320 0.56 -12.08 -22.18
CA LEU A 320 1.27 -12.12 -23.46
C LEU A 320 0.43 -12.66 -24.62
N HIS A 321 -0.49 -13.58 -24.31
CA HIS A 321 -1.31 -14.33 -25.28
C HIS A 321 -2.80 -14.25 -24.92
N PRO A 322 -3.40 -13.04 -24.85
CA PRO A 322 -4.78 -12.86 -24.41
C PRO A 322 -5.81 -13.60 -25.29
N GLU A 323 -5.46 -13.94 -26.53
CA GLU A 323 -6.26 -14.80 -27.42
C GLU A 323 -6.48 -16.23 -26.88
N THR A 324 -5.59 -16.72 -26.00
CA THR A 324 -5.69 -18.04 -25.37
C THR A 324 -6.48 -18.03 -24.06
N SER A 325 -7.02 -16.87 -23.64
CA SER A 325 -7.65 -16.67 -22.33
C SER A 325 -8.84 -17.60 -22.05
N ALA A 326 -9.49 -18.15 -23.08
CA ALA A 326 -10.61 -19.08 -22.91
C ALA A 326 -10.22 -20.39 -22.22
N GLU A 327 -8.93 -20.75 -22.23
CA GLU A 327 -8.40 -21.98 -21.64
C GLU A 327 -7.89 -21.77 -20.20
N LEU A 328 -7.82 -20.53 -19.73
CA LEU A 328 -7.24 -20.16 -18.44
C LEU A 328 -8.31 -20.05 -17.34
N PRO A 329 -7.92 -20.20 -16.06
CA PRO A 329 -8.82 -19.92 -14.95
C PRO A 329 -9.40 -18.49 -15.03
N ASP A 330 -10.72 -18.35 -14.83
CA ASP A 330 -11.40 -17.05 -14.88
C ASP A 330 -10.78 -16.01 -13.93
N THR A 331 -10.24 -16.46 -12.80
CA THR A 331 -9.55 -15.60 -11.84
C THR A 331 -8.25 -15.01 -12.42
N ILE A 332 -7.48 -15.77 -13.19
CA ILE A 332 -6.27 -15.30 -13.89
C ILE A 332 -6.64 -14.25 -14.94
N VAL A 333 -7.65 -14.54 -15.77
CA VAL A 333 -8.10 -13.64 -16.85
C VAL A 333 -8.58 -12.31 -16.27
N LYS A 334 -9.36 -12.37 -15.17
CA LYS A 334 -9.83 -11.19 -14.46
C LYS A 334 -8.69 -10.39 -13.84
N LEU A 335 -7.68 -11.05 -13.25
CA LEU A 335 -6.50 -10.38 -12.72
C LEU A 335 -5.71 -9.64 -13.82
N ALA A 336 -5.42 -10.32 -14.94
CA ALA A 336 -4.71 -9.71 -16.07
C ALA A 336 -5.47 -8.48 -16.63
N ARG A 337 -6.79 -8.59 -16.77
CA ARG A 337 -7.65 -7.46 -17.13
C ARG A 337 -7.57 -6.32 -16.12
N SER A 338 -7.67 -6.63 -14.84
CA SER A 338 -7.59 -5.65 -13.74
C SER A 338 -6.26 -4.89 -13.76
N MET A 339 -5.14 -5.59 -13.96
CA MET A 339 -3.80 -5.01 -14.11
C MET A 339 -3.76 -4.03 -15.28
N LYS A 340 -4.24 -4.45 -16.47
CA LYS A 340 -4.30 -3.60 -17.67
C LYS A 340 -5.11 -2.31 -17.44
N GLU A 341 -6.22 -2.40 -16.72
CA GLU A 341 -7.11 -1.25 -16.48
C GLU A 341 -6.59 -0.32 -15.36
N CYS A 342 -5.96 -0.87 -14.32
CA CYS A 342 -5.60 -0.12 -13.12
C CYS A 342 -4.16 0.41 -13.12
N ILE A 343 -3.19 -0.30 -13.69
CA ILE A 343 -1.77 0.14 -13.71
C ILE A 343 -1.59 1.55 -14.30
N PRO A 344 -2.25 1.93 -15.40
CA PRO A 344 -2.12 3.28 -15.95
C PRO A 344 -2.68 4.36 -15.02
N LEU A 345 -3.48 4.01 -14.01
CA LEU A 345 -4.09 4.95 -13.07
C LEU A 345 -3.28 5.12 -11.77
N ILE A 346 -2.31 4.25 -11.51
CA ILE A 346 -1.37 4.34 -10.38
C ILE A 346 -0.34 5.41 -10.72
N LYS A 347 -0.67 6.66 -10.39
CA LYS A 347 0.15 7.85 -10.60
C LYS A 347 0.17 8.69 -9.33
N PRO A 348 1.21 9.51 -9.12
CA PRO A 348 1.26 10.44 -7.99
C PRO A 348 -0.01 11.29 -7.91
N ALA A 349 -0.33 11.77 -6.71
CA ALA A 349 -1.38 12.76 -6.53
C ALA A 349 -1.17 13.92 -7.52
N PRO A 350 -2.22 14.42 -8.19
CA PRO A 350 -2.07 15.59 -9.04
C PRO A 350 -1.59 16.76 -8.17
N GLN A 351 -0.35 17.22 -8.41
CA GLN A 351 0.18 18.41 -7.77
C GLN A 351 -0.51 19.62 -8.42
N ILE A 352 -1.20 20.43 -7.61
CA ILE A 352 -1.63 21.77 -7.99
C ILE A 352 -0.56 22.72 -7.47
N GLU A 353 0.34 23.17 -8.34
CA GLU A 353 1.25 24.28 -8.04
C GLU A 353 0.55 25.61 -8.35
N ILE A 354 0.62 26.52 -7.39
CA ILE A 354 0.12 27.90 -7.51
C ILE A 354 1.36 28.80 -7.46
N ASP A 355 1.78 29.33 -8.61
CA ASP A 355 2.82 30.37 -8.67
C ASP A 355 2.21 31.73 -8.36
N ILE A 356 2.76 32.41 -7.34
CA ILE A 356 2.39 33.79 -6.98
C ILE A 356 3.52 34.72 -7.46
N PRO A 357 3.29 35.63 -8.42
CA PRO A 357 4.31 36.57 -8.89
C PRO A 357 4.79 37.51 -7.76
N ASP A 358 6.10 37.76 -7.70
CA ASP A 358 6.76 38.61 -6.69
C ASP A 358 6.13 40.02 -6.55
N GLU A 359 5.57 40.54 -7.65
CA GLU A 359 4.97 41.89 -7.74
C GLU A 359 3.61 42.01 -7.03
N THR A 360 3.04 40.90 -6.58
CA THR A 360 1.70 40.86 -5.92
C THR A 360 1.75 40.46 -4.45
N LYS A 361 2.95 40.28 -3.88
CA LYS A 361 3.16 39.86 -2.47
C LYS A 361 2.52 40.79 -1.43
N ASP A 362 2.42 42.08 -1.73
CA ASP A 362 1.95 43.09 -0.77
C ASP A 362 0.42 43.32 -0.80
N ASN A 363 -0.30 42.79 -1.80
CA ASN A 363 -1.75 42.98 -1.99
C ASN A 363 -2.54 41.68 -2.14
N PHE A 364 -1.91 40.54 -1.93
CA PHE A 364 -2.61 39.25 -1.93
C PHE A 364 -3.38 39.07 -0.62
N PRO A 365 -4.65 38.61 -0.65
CA PRO A 365 -5.31 38.18 0.57
C PRO A 365 -4.47 37.07 1.22
N SER A 366 -4.20 37.24 2.51
CA SER A 366 -3.29 36.45 3.34
C SER A 366 -3.63 34.96 3.47
N ARG A 367 -4.79 34.54 2.95
CA ARG A 367 -5.25 33.14 2.99
C ARG A 367 -6.06 32.75 1.75
N ILE A 368 -5.63 31.68 1.09
CA ILE A 368 -6.44 30.87 0.18
C ILE A 368 -6.94 29.67 0.98
N LEU A 369 -8.25 29.55 1.17
CA LEU A 369 -8.87 28.45 1.93
C LEU A 369 -9.49 27.42 0.98
N PHE A 370 -8.94 26.20 1.00
CA PHE A 370 -9.59 25.02 0.42
C PHE A 370 -10.57 24.47 1.46
N THR A 371 -11.85 24.38 1.12
CA THR A 371 -12.83 23.69 1.98
C THR A 371 -13.41 22.49 1.27
N GLU A 372 -13.27 21.35 1.92
CA GLU A 372 -13.63 20.04 1.40
C GLU A 372 -15.14 19.80 1.56
N LYS A 373 -15.87 19.74 0.45
CA LYS A 373 -17.16 19.00 0.40
C LYS A 373 -17.31 18.29 -0.94
N LYS A 374 -17.05 16.97 -0.92
CA LYS A 374 -17.53 15.94 -1.87
C LYS A 374 -17.30 16.19 -3.39
N TYR A 375 -16.38 17.09 -3.75
CA TYR A 375 -16.07 17.67 -5.09
C TYR A 375 -17.22 18.50 -5.70
N PRO A 376 -16.99 19.77 -6.14
CA PRO A 376 -15.81 20.29 -6.86
C PRO A 376 -14.90 21.25 -6.05
N LEU A 377 -13.75 21.61 -6.65
CA LEU A 377 -12.81 22.60 -6.12
C LEU A 377 -13.50 23.97 -6.00
N ARG A 378 -13.59 24.52 -4.78
CA ARG A 378 -13.98 25.91 -4.53
C ARG A 378 -12.74 26.73 -4.29
N ILE A 379 -12.56 27.77 -5.09
CA ILE A 379 -11.57 28.82 -4.85
C ILE A 379 -12.34 29.98 -4.21
N SER A 380 -12.05 30.27 -2.94
CA SER A 380 -12.60 31.42 -2.22
C SER A 380 -11.47 32.40 -1.90
N VAL A 381 -11.68 33.66 -2.26
CA VAL A 381 -10.77 34.78 -1.97
C VAL A 381 -11.46 35.66 -0.92
N CYS A 382 -10.91 35.76 0.29
CA CYS A 382 -11.47 36.58 1.37
C CYS A 382 -10.44 37.61 1.87
N PRO A 383 -10.80 38.89 2.02
CA PRO A 383 -9.96 39.87 2.72
C PRO A 383 -10.05 39.69 4.24
N GLU A 384 -8.92 39.81 4.94
CA GLU A 384 -8.78 39.50 6.38
C GLU A 384 -9.20 40.63 7.34
N SER A 385 -9.89 41.69 6.86
CA SER A 385 -10.27 42.81 7.72
C SER A 385 -11.77 43.15 7.60
N ASN A 386 -12.39 43.45 8.74
CA ASN A 386 -13.75 44.00 8.84
C ASN A 386 -13.88 45.44 8.29
N TYR A 387 -12.87 45.93 7.57
CA TYR A 387 -12.94 47.17 6.82
C TYR A 387 -13.11 46.83 5.34
N VAL A 388 -14.34 46.96 4.85
CA VAL A 388 -14.68 46.91 3.44
C VAL A 388 -14.04 48.11 2.76
N THR A 389 -12.82 47.94 2.26
CA THR A 389 -12.34 48.77 1.15
C THR A 389 -12.67 47.98 -0.11
N PRO A 390 -13.52 48.49 -1.02
CA PRO A 390 -13.85 47.77 -2.24
C PRO A 390 -12.58 47.60 -3.08
N LEU A 391 -12.22 46.35 -3.40
CA LEU A 391 -11.27 46.06 -4.46
C LEU A 391 -11.90 46.53 -5.78
N ASN A 392 -11.35 47.59 -6.37
CA ASN A 392 -11.73 48.03 -7.70
C ASN A 392 -11.19 47.01 -8.73
N ALA A 393 -12.08 46.13 -9.16
CA ALA A 393 -11.99 45.26 -10.35
C ALA A 393 -10.68 44.49 -10.57
N VAL A 394 -10.71 43.18 -10.31
CA VAL A 394 -9.76 42.24 -10.92
C VAL A 394 -10.42 41.66 -12.17
N THR A 395 -9.89 42.01 -13.35
CA THR A 395 -10.20 41.30 -14.59
C THR A 395 -9.12 40.25 -14.83
N GLY A 396 -9.51 39.04 -15.18
CA GLY A 396 -8.58 38.00 -15.60
C GLY A 396 -9.28 36.96 -16.48
N ASP A 397 -8.54 36.42 -17.44
CA ASP A 397 -8.98 35.31 -18.29
C ASP A 397 -8.61 33.98 -17.59
N VAL A 398 -9.60 33.09 -17.44
CA VAL A 398 -9.36 31.70 -16.99
C VAL A 398 -9.17 30.82 -18.21
N LEU A 399 -7.96 30.31 -18.38
CA LEU A 399 -7.61 29.41 -19.48
C LEU A 399 -7.52 27.98 -18.97
N ILE A 400 -8.26 27.08 -19.61
CA ILE A 400 -8.12 25.63 -19.45
C ILE A 400 -7.32 25.10 -20.63
N LYS A 401 -6.13 24.57 -20.36
CA LYS A 401 -5.27 23.90 -21.35
C LYS A 401 -5.22 22.40 -21.11
N SER A 402 -5.22 21.63 -22.18
CA SER A 402 -4.77 20.23 -22.15
C SER A 402 -3.24 20.19 -22.20
N LEU A 403 -2.63 19.14 -21.64
CA LEU A 403 -1.15 18.97 -21.59
C LEU A 403 -0.47 18.97 -22.96
N ASP A 404 -1.23 18.79 -24.04
CA ASP A 404 -0.78 18.77 -25.44
C ASP A 404 -1.12 20.05 -26.23
N ASP A 405 -1.60 21.12 -25.57
CA ASP A 405 -1.83 22.47 -26.12
C ASP A 405 -2.78 22.58 -27.33
N LYS A 406 -3.52 21.52 -27.68
CA LYS A 406 -4.32 21.44 -28.93
C LYS A 406 -5.74 22.00 -28.86
N LYS A 407 -6.31 22.22 -27.66
CA LYS A 407 -7.64 22.85 -27.51
C LYS A 407 -7.64 23.83 -26.35
N VAL A 408 -7.88 25.09 -26.68
CA VAL A 408 -8.08 26.19 -25.71
C VAL A 408 -9.57 26.50 -25.65
N LYS A 409 -10.15 26.52 -24.45
CA LYS A 409 -11.48 27.09 -24.23
C LYS A 409 -11.36 28.34 -23.37
N LYS A 410 -11.64 29.50 -23.98
CA LYS A 410 -11.76 30.78 -23.27
C LYS A 410 -13.07 30.78 -22.50
N ILE A 411 -13.00 30.87 -21.18
CA ILE A 411 -14.15 31.19 -20.34
C ILE A 411 -14.00 32.70 -20.10
N GLY A 412 -14.86 33.50 -20.73
CA GLY A 412 -14.72 34.96 -20.81
C GLY A 412 -14.61 35.67 -19.46
N GLY A 413 -14.33 36.99 -19.52
CA GLY A 413 -13.92 37.80 -18.38
C GLY A 413 -14.83 37.73 -17.15
N LEU A 414 -14.19 37.68 -15.98
CA LEU A 414 -14.84 37.68 -14.66
C LEU A 414 -15.25 39.12 -14.29
N PRO A 415 -16.54 39.43 -14.05
CA PRO A 415 -16.93 40.72 -13.47
C PRO A 415 -16.63 40.82 -11.97
N SER A 416 -16.59 42.06 -11.50
CA SER A 416 -16.11 42.57 -10.20
C SER A 416 -16.78 42.04 -8.92
N MET A 417 -17.69 41.07 -9.01
CA MET A 417 -18.18 40.28 -7.89
C MET A 417 -18.53 38.89 -8.41
N PHE A 418 -17.55 37.98 -8.39
CA PHE A 418 -17.76 36.60 -8.80
C PHE A 418 -17.96 35.71 -7.57
N ASP A 419 -19.22 35.52 -7.19
CA ASP A 419 -19.58 34.49 -6.22
C ASP A 419 -19.60 33.13 -6.93
N PHE A 420 -18.63 32.26 -6.62
CA PHE A 420 -18.62 30.87 -7.09
C PHE A 420 -19.78 30.03 -6.54
N LYS A 421 -20.69 30.58 -5.74
CA LYS A 421 -21.90 29.86 -5.31
C LYS A 421 -22.89 29.57 -6.42
N THR A 422 -22.92 30.31 -7.53
CA THR A 422 -24.08 30.24 -8.45
C THR A 422 -23.80 30.07 -9.94
N ASN A 423 -22.60 30.34 -10.47
CA ASN A 423 -22.51 30.59 -11.92
C ASN A 423 -21.62 29.69 -12.79
N TYR A 424 -20.95 28.64 -12.28
CA TYR A 424 -20.34 27.65 -13.17
C TYR A 424 -20.39 26.22 -12.64
N PHE A 425 -21.14 25.38 -13.36
CA PHE A 425 -21.00 23.92 -13.33
C PHE A 425 -19.99 23.52 -14.41
N ILE A 426 -18.70 23.49 -14.08
CA ILE A 426 -17.74 22.82 -14.98
C ILE A 426 -17.65 21.37 -14.53
N LYS A 427 -18.24 20.48 -15.33
CA LYS A 427 -18.01 19.04 -15.23
C LYS A 427 -16.91 18.74 -16.25
N PRO A 428 -15.62 18.80 -15.89
CA PRO A 428 -14.57 18.49 -16.84
C PRO A 428 -14.72 17.03 -17.30
N ALA A 429 -14.47 16.76 -18.59
CA ALA A 429 -14.32 15.39 -19.07
C ALA A 429 -13.17 14.71 -18.33
N ARG A 430 -13.12 13.37 -18.29
CA ARG A 430 -12.00 12.65 -17.65
C ARG A 430 -10.67 13.05 -18.30
N GLY A 431 -9.75 13.63 -17.53
CA GLY A 431 -8.43 14.09 -18.02
C GLY A 431 -7.66 14.90 -16.98
N ASN A 432 -6.39 15.20 -17.27
CA ASN A 432 -5.56 16.12 -16.50
C ASN A 432 -5.76 17.54 -17.03
N PHE A 433 -5.96 18.52 -16.14
CA PHE A 433 -6.18 19.92 -16.51
C PHE A 433 -5.23 20.82 -15.74
N GLN A 434 -4.76 21.88 -16.39
CA GLN A 434 -4.07 23.00 -15.75
C GLN A 434 -4.99 24.22 -15.79
N ILE A 435 -5.10 24.93 -14.67
CA ILE A 435 -5.83 26.20 -14.58
C ILE A 435 -4.78 27.30 -14.57
N ILE A 436 -4.78 28.15 -15.59
CA ILE A 436 -3.89 29.31 -15.68
C ILE A 436 -4.75 30.56 -15.55
N ILE A 437 -4.46 31.39 -14.54
CA ILE A 437 -5.07 32.69 -14.36
C ILE A 437 -4.12 33.72 -14.98
N ARG A 438 -4.56 34.41 -16.04
CA ARG A 438 -3.82 35.54 -16.62
C ARG A 438 -4.59 36.82 -16.34
N GLY A 439 -3.93 37.79 -15.72
CA GLY A 439 -4.40 39.17 -15.63
C GLY A 439 -4.40 39.84 -16.99
#